data_AF-A0A953M7H7-F1
#
_entry.id   AF-A0A953M7H7-F1
#
_cell.length_a   1.000
_cell.length_b   1.000
_cell.length_c   1.000
_cell.angle_alpha   90.00
_cell.angle_beta   90.00
_cell.angle_gamma   90.00
#
_symmetry.space_group_name_H-M   'P 1'
#
loop_
_entity.id
_entity.type
_entity.pdbx_description
1 polymer ?
#
loop_
_entity_poly.entity_id
_entity_poly.type
_entity_poly.pdbx_seq_one_letter_code
_entity_poly.pdbx_strand_id
1 'polypeptide(L)'
;ASVEFEMVWDTADPGFTAIKDAFFNGTNLDLAVMDGDITQTGTQGLRAEFSITSFSRSEPLEEAITVSVTAKPAYSVNAPEWMVVP
;
A
#
# COMPACT_ATOMS: atom_id res chain seq x y z
N ALA A 1 7.20 -3.53 -12.56
CA ALA A 1 7.54 -3.29 -11.15
C ALA A 1 6.36 -3.68 -10.28
N SER A 2 6.60 -4.21 -9.09
CA SER A 2 5.60 -4.48 -8.06
C SER A 2 6.12 -3.95 -6.72
N VAL A 3 5.18 -3.62 -5.82
CA VAL A 3 5.43 -3.35 -4.41
C VAL A 3 4.75 -4.46 -3.64
N GLU A 4 5.53 -5.18 -2.84
CA GLU A 4 5.09 -6.35 -2.09
C GLU A 4 5.44 -6.12 -0.62
N PHE A 5 4.44 -6.28 0.25
CA PHE A 5 4.59 -6.06 1.68
C PHE A 5 3.62 -6.92 2.47
N GLU A 6 3.90 -7.06 3.76
CA GLU A 6 3.01 -7.69 4.72
C GLU A 6 2.51 -6.66 5.72
N MET A 7 1.28 -6.84 6.16
CA MET A 7 0.63 -5.98 7.15
C MET A 7 -0.13 -6.82 8.17
N VAL A 8 -0.21 -6.34 9.40
CA VAL A 8 -1.05 -6.96 10.44
C VAL A 8 -2.52 -6.73 10.08
N TRP A 9 -3.38 -7.70 10.39
CA TRP A 9 -4.82 -7.55 10.29
C TRP A 9 -5.34 -6.61 11.38
N ASP A 10 -5.26 -5.31 11.10
CA ASP A 10 -5.79 -4.26 11.96
C ASP A 10 -6.93 -3.52 11.25
N THR A 11 -8.18 -3.86 11.58
CA THR A 11 -9.35 -3.22 10.98
C THR A 11 -9.63 -1.81 11.51
N ALA A 12 -8.92 -1.35 12.55
CA ALA A 12 -9.02 0.02 13.05
C ALA A 12 -8.09 0.97 12.30
N ASP A 13 -7.06 0.45 11.60
CA ASP A 13 -6.16 1.24 10.78
C ASP A 13 -6.86 1.69 9.47
N PRO A 14 -6.97 3.01 9.20
CA PRO A 14 -7.52 3.52 7.95
C PRO A 14 -6.75 3.05 6.70
N GLY A 15 -5.42 2.89 6.79
CA GLY A 15 -4.58 2.38 5.72
C GLY A 15 -4.90 0.92 5.38
N PHE A 16 -5.15 0.08 6.39
CA PHE A 16 -5.62 -1.29 6.17
C PHE A 16 -6.95 -1.31 5.44
N THR A 17 -7.89 -0.49 5.89
CA THR A 17 -9.23 -0.42 5.28
C THR A 17 -9.13 0.02 3.82
N ALA A 18 -8.32 1.03 3.52
CA ALA A 18 -8.10 1.51 2.15
C ALA A 18 -7.56 0.42 1.21
N ILE A 19 -6.55 -0.35 1.64
CA ILE A 19 -5.96 -1.43 0.83
C ILE A 19 -6.97 -2.56 0.60
N LYS A 20 -7.67 -2.98 1.67
CA LYS A 20 -8.70 -4.02 1.61
C LYS A 20 -9.82 -3.63 0.65
N ASP A 21 -10.35 -2.42 0.78
CA ASP A 21 -11.46 -1.94 -0.04
C ASP A 21 -11.01 -1.77 -1.50
N ALA A 22 -9.80 -1.30 -1.76
CA ALA A 22 -9.23 -1.21 -3.11
C ALA A 22 -9.16 -2.59 -3.78
N PHE A 23 -8.74 -3.63 -3.04
CA PHE A 23 -8.71 -5.00 -3.56
C PHE A 23 -10.12 -5.53 -3.87
N PHE A 24 -11.06 -5.45 -2.93
CA PHE A 24 -12.40 -6.02 -3.13
C PHE A 24 -13.25 -5.27 -4.15
N ASN A 25 -13.07 -3.95 -4.27
CA ASN A 25 -13.80 -3.14 -5.23
C ASN A 25 -13.09 -3.03 -6.58
N GLY A 26 -11.86 -3.52 -6.70
CA GLY A 26 -11.05 -3.44 -7.92
C GLY A 26 -10.71 -2.00 -8.31
N THR A 27 -10.59 -1.09 -7.33
CA THR A 27 -10.27 0.32 -7.57
C THR A 27 -8.77 0.58 -7.44
N ASN A 28 -8.24 1.53 -8.22
CA ASN A 28 -6.88 2.01 -8.03
C ASN A 28 -6.76 2.72 -6.67
N LEU A 29 -5.59 2.60 -6.06
CA LEU A 29 -5.20 3.25 -4.82
C LEU A 29 -3.91 4.05 -5.05
N ASP A 30 -3.92 5.33 -4.71
CA ASP A 30 -2.71 6.16 -4.73
C ASP A 30 -1.85 5.80 -3.51
N LEU A 31 -0.62 5.36 -3.75
CA LEU A 31 0.33 4.95 -2.71
C LEU A 31 1.60 5.77 -2.82
N ALA A 32 2.09 6.23 -1.67
CA ALA A 32 3.42 6.81 -1.51
C ALA A 32 4.33 5.81 -0.79
N VAL A 33 5.26 5.22 -1.54
CA VAL A 33 6.26 4.27 -1.03
C VAL A 33 7.51 5.06 -0.67
N MET A 34 7.57 5.50 0.60
CA MET A 34 8.56 6.44 1.13
C MET A 34 9.69 5.72 1.87
N ASP A 35 10.86 6.34 1.95
CA ASP A 35 12.03 5.86 2.70
C ASP A 35 11.99 6.20 4.20
N GLY A 36 10.88 6.77 4.67
CA GLY A 36 10.67 7.23 6.03
C GLY A 36 9.24 7.73 6.26
N ASP A 37 9.02 8.38 7.41
CA ASP A 37 7.72 8.95 7.76
C ASP A 37 7.36 10.11 6.83
N ILE A 38 6.12 10.12 6.33
CA ILE A 38 5.61 11.14 5.39
C ILE A 38 5.51 12.54 6.01
N THR A 39 5.63 12.64 7.34
CA THR A 39 5.63 13.90 8.10
C THR A 39 7.04 14.44 8.37
N GLN A 40 8.08 13.68 8.04
CA GLN A 40 9.47 14.09 8.22
C GLN A 40 10.01 14.77 6.96
N THR A 41 10.44 16.03 7.09
CA THR A 41 11.14 16.76 6.03
C THR A 41 12.38 16.02 5.56
N GLY A 42 12.57 15.95 4.24
CA GLY A 42 13.69 15.29 3.59
C GLY A 42 13.45 13.81 3.25
N THR A 43 12.40 13.19 3.79
CA THR A 43 11.95 11.85 3.37
C THR A 43 11.51 11.88 1.90
N GLN A 44 11.78 10.84 1.14
CA GLN A 44 11.49 10.77 -0.29
C GLN A 44 10.98 9.39 -0.72
N GLY A 45 10.34 9.32 -1.89
CA GLY A 45 9.83 8.06 -2.39
C GLY A 45 9.00 8.15 -3.65
N LEU A 46 8.54 6.99 -4.10
CA LEU A 46 7.69 6.87 -5.28
C LEU A 46 6.22 7.07 -4.88
N ARG A 47 5.54 8.02 -5.52
CA ARG A 47 4.09 8.13 -5.49
C ARG A 47 3.50 7.74 -6.84
N ALA A 48 2.51 6.86 -6.84
CA ALA A 48 1.76 6.49 -8.03
C ALA A 48 0.41 5.86 -7.68
N GLU A 49 -0.47 5.75 -8.67
CA GLU A 49 -1.67 4.91 -8.56
C GLU A 49 -1.34 3.44 -8.82
N PHE A 50 -1.78 2.57 -7.92
CA PHE A 50 -1.58 1.13 -7.98
C PHE A 50 -2.90 0.39 -7.98
N SER A 51 -2.94 -0.74 -8.69
CA SER A 51 -3.96 -1.76 -8.51
C SER A 51 -3.45 -2.81 -7.53
N ILE A 52 -4.27 -3.16 -6.54
CA ILE A 52 -3.97 -4.25 -5.60
C ILE A 52 -4.36 -5.57 -6.27
N THR A 53 -3.35 -6.36 -6.65
CA THR A 53 -3.54 -7.60 -7.41
C THR A 53 -3.55 -8.86 -6.55
N SER A 54 -3.09 -8.75 -5.29
CA SER A 54 -3.12 -9.83 -4.31
C SER A 54 -3.38 -9.25 -2.91
N PHE A 55 -4.23 -9.93 -2.16
CA PHE A 55 -4.54 -9.68 -0.75
C PHE A 55 -4.83 -11.04 -0.09
N SER A 56 -3.82 -11.65 0.52
CA SER A 56 -3.90 -13.01 1.05
C SER A 56 -3.76 -13.00 2.57
N ARG A 57 -4.76 -13.48 3.30
CA ARG A 57 -4.78 -13.54 4.76
C ARG A 57 -4.07 -14.81 5.26
N SER A 58 -3.14 -14.64 6.18
CA SER A 58 -2.44 -15.71 6.89
C SER A 58 -2.86 -15.72 8.36
N GLU A 59 -3.22 -16.90 8.89
CA GLU A 59 -3.71 -17.09 10.26
C GLU A 59 -2.91 -18.18 10.98
N PRO A 60 -1.63 -17.91 11.32
CA PRO A 60 -0.83 -18.84 12.11
C PRO A 60 -1.40 -19.01 13.52
N LEU A 61 -1.17 -20.18 14.12
CA LEU A 61 -1.73 -20.56 15.43
C LEU A 61 -1.14 -19.76 16.61
N GLU A 62 0.04 -19.17 16.44
CA GLU A 62 0.81 -18.55 17.54
C GLU A 62 1.16 -17.07 17.32
N GLU A 63 0.93 -16.53 16.11
CA GLU A 63 1.30 -15.15 15.76
C GLU A 63 0.06 -14.31 15.43
N ALA A 64 0.27 -13.01 15.25
CA ALA A 64 -0.79 -12.13 14.76
C ALA A 64 -1.23 -12.53 13.34
N ILE A 65 -2.51 -12.34 13.05
CA ILE A 65 -3.03 -12.51 11.69
C ILE A 65 -2.37 -11.44 10.80
N THR A 66 -1.84 -11.86 9.66
CA THR A 66 -1.21 -10.98 8.68
C THR A 66 -1.89 -11.08 7.32
N VAL A 67 -1.61 -10.10 6.46
CA VAL A 67 -2.01 -10.08 5.07
C VAL A 67 -0.79 -9.80 4.20
N SER A 68 -0.55 -10.65 3.21
CA SER A 68 0.42 -10.40 2.15
C SER A 68 -0.25 -9.66 1.00
N VAL A 69 0.31 -8.52 0.59
CA VAL A 69 -0.25 -7.60 -0.41
C VAL A 69 0.70 -7.46 -1.59
N THR A 70 0.15 -7.47 -2.81
CA THR A 70 0.90 -7.13 -4.03
C THR A 70 0.22 -5.99 -4.76
N ALA A 71 0.89 -4.83 -4.82
CA ALA A 71 0.47 -3.65 -5.56
C ALA A 71 1.27 -3.51 -6.86
N LYS A 72 0.60 -3.22 -7.97
CA LYS A 72 1.23 -2.97 -9.27
C LYS A 72 0.80 -1.61 -9.82
N PRO A 73 1.72 -0.79 -10.36
CA PRO A 73 1.35 0.48 -10.97
C PRO A 73 0.26 0.28 -12.02
N ALA A 74 -0.80 1.07 -11.92
CA ALA A 74 -1.93 1.05 -12.83
C ALA A 74 -1.83 2.21 -13.82
N TYR A 75 -2.50 2.07 -14.96
CA TYR A 75 -2.68 3.21 -15.86
C TYR A 75 -3.53 4.27 -15.15
N SER A 76 -3.00 5.49 -15.09
CA SER A 76 -3.67 6.65 -14.49
C SER A 76 -3.38 7.91 -15.31
N VAL A 77 -4.25 8.90 -15.16
CA VAL A 77 -4.02 10.27 -15.63
C VAL A 77 -2.91 10.96 -14.84
N ASN A 78 -2.66 10.52 -13.61
CA ASN A 78 -1.57 10.98 -12.76
C ASN A 78 -0.33 10.12 -13.04
N ALA A 79 0.72 10.75 -13.58
CA ALA A 79 1.97 10.06 -13.83
C ALA A 79 2.66 9.70 -12.49
N PRO A 80 3.33 8.54 -12.40
CA PRO A 80 4.21 8.23 -11.28
C PRO A 80 5.27 9.33 -11.09
N GLU A 81 5.45 9.77 -9.85
CA GLU A 81 6.38 10.84 -9.50
C GLU A 81 7.28 10.43 -8.32
N TRP A 82 8.54 10.86 -8.37
CA TRP A 82 9.42 10.80 -7.21
C TRP A 82 9.21 12.06 -6.36
N MET A 83 8.65 11.91 -5.17
CA MET A 83 8.36 13.03 -4.28
C MET A 83 9.37 13.13 -3.14
N VAL A 84 9.57 14.36 -2.64
CA VAL A 84 10.34 14.68 -1.43
C VAL A 84 9.44 15.49 -0.51
N VAL A 85 9.37 15.11 0.76
CA VAL A 85 8.64 15.87 1.79
C VAL A 85 9.43 17.16 2.08
N PRO A 86 8.83 18.34 1.89
CA PRO A 86 9.53 19.63 1.99
C PRO A 86 9.90 20.03 3.43
#